data_AF-A0A366MBK5-F1
#
_entry.id   AF-A0A366MBK5-F1
#
_cell.length_a   1.000
_cell.length_b   1.000
_cell.length_c   1.000
_cell.angle_alpha   90.00
_cell.angle_beta   90.00
_cell.angle_gamma   90.00
#
_symmetry.space_group_name_H-M   'P 1'
#
loop_
_entity.id
_entity.type
_entity.pdbx_description
1 polymer ?
#
loop_
_entity_poly.entity_id
_entity_poly.type
_entity_poly.pdbx_seq_one_letter_code
_entity_poly.pdbx_strand_id
1 'polypeptide(L)' 'MIKYTFDKTGRYTITADYIGSELYQAIIVSLSIEINKIPNPKPNHKNTSNHIKTNANMKINRGLPIIAIILVSLAA' A
#
# COMPACT_ATOMS: atom_id res chain seq x y z
N MET A 1 14.91 -27.47 3.18
CA MET A 1 13.92 -26.39 3.39
C MET A 1 12.53 -26.97 3.13
N ILE A 2 11.61 -26.89 4.10
CA ILE A 2 10.22 -27.36 3.93
C ILE A 2 9.31 -26.13 3.75
N LYS A 3 8.41 -26.15 2.77
CA LYS A 3 7.51 -25.04 2.45
C LYS A 3 6.06 -25.53 2.41
N TYR A 4 5.18 -24.82 3.12
CA TYR A 4 3.73 -25.05 3.12
C TYR A 4 3.00 -23.83 2.56
N THR A 5 1.84 -24.05 1.95
CA THR A 5 0.95 -22.98 1.45
C THR A 5 -0.46 -23.25 1.93
N PHE A 6 -1.09 -22.25 2.51
CA PHE A 6 -2.45 -22.31 3.04
C PHE A 6 -3.33 -21.39 2.21
N ASP A 7 -4.43 -21.91 1.67
CA ASP A 7 -5.39 -21.19 0.83
C ASP A 7 -6.56 -20.61 1.64
N LYS A 8 -6.68 -21.01 2.91
CA LYS A 8 -7.78 -20.64 3.80
C LYS A 8 -7.25 -20.07 5.10
N THR A 9 -8.11 -19.30 5.75
CA THR A 9 -7.89 -18.84 7.12
C THR A 9 -8.19 -19.94 8.11
N GLY A 10 -7.48 -19.92 9.23
CA GLY A 10 -7.69 -20.85 10.32
C GLY A 10 -6.40 -21.11 11.09
N ARG A 11 -6.55 -21.93 12.13
CA ARG A 11 -5.42 -22.43 12.90
C ARG A 11 -4.95 -23.75 12.29
N TYR A 12 -3.66 -23.80 11.97
CA TYR A 12 -2.99 -24.97 11.44
C TYR A 12 -1.95 -25.46 12.44
N THR A 13 -1.88 -26.78 12.62
CA THR A 13 -0.81 -27.43 13.35
C THR A 13 0.00 -28.27 12.37
N ILE A 14 1.28 -27.96 12.25
CA ILE A 14 2.22 -28.70 11.44
C ILE A 14 3.01 -29.58 12.41
N THR A 15 3.00 -30.88 12.19
CA THR A 15 3.75 -31.85 12.98
C THR A 15 4.79 -32.52 12.09
N ALA A 16 6.01 -32.59 12.59
CA ALA A 16 7.10 -33.31 11.97
C ALA A 16 7.59 -34.39 12.93
N ASP A 17 7.54 -35.63 12.45
CA ASP A 17 7.91 -36.81 13.20
C ASP A 17 9.20 -37.38 12.63
N TYR A 18 10.19 -37.53 13.51
CA TYR A 18 11.39 -38.29 13.21
C TYR A 18 11.35 -39.57 14.03
N ILE A 19 11.31 -40.71 13.34
CA ILE A 19 11.15 -42.04 13.95
C ILE A 19 12.42 -42.57 14.65
N GLY A 20 13.51 -41.81 14.63
CA GLY A 20 14.80 -42.22 15.22
C GLY A 20 15.67 -43.04 14.27
N SER A 21 16.89 -43.32 14.71
CA SER A 21 17.84 -44.26 14.09
C SER A 21 18.78 -44.82 15.17
N GLU A 22 19.73 -45.70 14.80
CA GLU A 22 20.67 -46.30 15.77
C GLU A 22 21.40 -45.28 16.64
N LEU A 23 21.66 -44.08 16.13
CA LEU A 23 22.42 -43.03 16.82
C LEU A 23 21.56 -41.89 17.38
N TYR A 24 20.26 -41.83 17.05
CA TYR A 24 19.40 -40.70 17.38
C TYR A 24 18.02 -41.15 17.83
N GLN A 25 17.56 -40.58 18.94
CA GLN A 25 16.21 -40.85 19.47
C GLN A 25 15.13 -40.26 18.56
N ALA A 26 13.96 -40.88 18.60
CA ALA A 26 12.78 -40.34 17.95
C ALA A 26 12.41 -38.98 18.58
N ILE A 27 11.94 -38.06 17.75
CA ILE A 27 11.45 -36.75 18.21
C ILE A 27 10.24 -36.33 17.40
N ILE A 28 9.30 -35.69 18.09
CA ILE A 28 8.12 -35.08 17.49
C ILE A 28 8.20 -33.58 17.76
N VAL A 29 8.08 -32.79 16.70
CA VAL A 29 8.05 -31.32 16.81
C VAL A 29 6.77 -30.81 16.17
N SER A 30 6.08 -29.92 16.87
CA SER A 30 4.85 -29.31 16.38
C SER A 30 4.93 -27.79 16.39
N LEU A 31 4.38 -27.17 15.35
CA LEU A 31 4.25 -25.73 15.19
C LEU A 31 2.78 -25.38 14.95
N SER A 32 2.24 -24.45 15.74
CA SER A 32 0.90 -23.89 15.50
C SER A 32 1.03 -22.53 14.82
N ILE A 33 0.29 -22.33 13.74
CA ILE A 33 0.22 -21.08 12.99
C ILE A 33 -1.25 -20.68 12.84
N GLU A 34 -1.57 -19.42 13.07
CA GLU A 34 -2.88 -18.86 12.82
C GLU A 34 -2.83 -17.96 11.57
N ILE A 35 -3.66 -18.28 10.57
CA ILE A 35 -3.77 -17.52 9.33
C ILE A 35 -5.08 -16.74 9.36
N ASN A 36 -4.97 -15.42 9.42
CA ASN A 36 -6.11 -14.49 9.47
C ASN A 36 -6.30 -13.75 8.16
N LYS A 37 -7.57 -13.48 7.80
CA LYS A 37 -7.89 -12.67 6.62
C LYS A 37 -7.60 -11.22 6.96
N ILE A 38 -6.85 -10.53 6.10
CA ILE A 38 -6.74 -9.07 6.17
C ILE A 38 -7.99 -8.50 5.50
N PRO A 39 -8.86 -7.76 6.23
CA PRO A 39 -10.01 -7.13 5.62
C PRO A 39 -9.54 -6.08 4.60
N ASN A 40 -10.03 -6.14 3.38
CA ASN A 40 -9.83 -5.01 2.46
C ASN A 40 -10.62 -3.81 2.99
N PRO A 41 -10.02 -2.61 3.09
CA PRO A 41 -10.78 -1.41 3.39
C PRO A 41 -11.82 -1.20 2.28
N LYS A 42 -13.10 -1.10 2.65
CA LYS A 42 -14.16 -0.72 1.70
C LYS A 42 -13.87 0.69 1.19
N PRO A 43 -13.96 0.95 -0.14
CA PRO A 43 -13.90 2.31 -0.65
C PRO A 43 -15.07 3.10 -0.09
N ASN A 44 -14.78 4.13 0.71
CA ASN A 44 -15.80 4.97 1.33
C ASN A 44 -16.14 6.13 0.37
N HIS A 45 -16.82 5.85 -0.74
CA HIS A 45 -17.25 6.89 -1.66
C HIS A 45 -18.58 7.50 -1.19
N LYS A 46 -18.51 8.45 -0.26
CA LYS A 46 -19.66 9.27 0.12
C LYS A 46 -19.86 10.37 -0.93
N ASN A 47 -20.65 10.08 -1.97
CA ASN A 47 -21.10 11.11 -2.91
C ASN A 47 -22.20 11.96 -2.25
N THR A 48 -21.81 12.90 -1.39
CA THR A 48 -22.70 13.97 -0.95
C THR A 48 -22.55 15.14 -1.89
N SER A 49 -23.49 15.29 -2.84
CA SER A 49 -23.68 16.54 -3.57
C SER A 49 -24.27 17.56 -2.59
N ASN A 50 -23.39 18.24 -1.85
CA ASN A 50 -23.78 19.44 -1.13
C ASN A 50 -23.67 20.57 -2.13
N HIS A 51 -24.79 21.19 -2.49
CA HIS A 51 -24.83 22.43 -3.24
C HIS A 51 -24.30 23.55 -2.33
N ILE A 52 -22.97 23.61 -2.15
CA ILE A 52 -22.33 24.64 -1.32
C ILE A 52 -22.45 25.94 -2.11
N LYS A 53 -23.35 26.82 -1.67
CA LYS A 53 -23.35 28.23 -2.10
C LYS A 53 -22.13 28.91 -1.48
N THR A 54 -20.96 28.73 -2.09
CA THR A 54 -19.77 29.52 -1.72
C THR A 54 -19.87 30.88 -2.39
N ASN A 55 -19.99 31.94 -1.59
CA ASN A 55 -19.77 33.30 -2.10
C ASN A 55 -18.26 33.45 -2.35
N ALA A 56 -17.83 33.38 -3.60
CA ALA A 56 -16.44 33.63 -3.98
C ALA A 56 -16.23 35.14 -4.13
N ASN A 57 -15.46 35.75 -3.24
CA ASN A 57 -15.06 37.15 -3.38
C ASN A 57 -13.73 37.20 -4.16
N MET A 58 -13.80 37.48 -5.46
CA MET A 58 -12.64 37.53 -6.35
C MET A 58 -12.13 38.97 -6.47
N LYS A 59 -10.91 39.24 -5.99
CA LYS A 59 -10.18 40.48 -6.30
C LYS A 59 -9.28 40.24 -7.51
N ILE A 60 -9.49 41.01 -8.57
CA ILE A 60 -8.64 40.97 -9.78
C ILE A 60 -7.63 42.11 -9.68
N ASN A 61 -6.35 41.79 -9.50
CA ASN A 61 -5.26 42.76 -9.60
C ASN A 61 -4.67 42.68 -11.02
N ARG A 62 -4.89 43.71 -11.85
CA ARG A 62 -4.29 43.79 -13.20
C ARG A 62 -2.92 44.46 -13.11
N GLY A 63 -1.85 43.68 -13.20
CA GLY A 63 -0.49 44.18 -13.40
C GLY A 63 -0.28 44.64 -14.84
N LEU A 64 0.45 45.75 -15.04
CA LEU A 64 0.87 46.26 -16.35
C LEU A 64 1.85 45.29 -17.03
N PRO A 65 1.78 45.05 -18.36
CA PRO A 65 2.78 44.25 -19.06
C PRO A 65 4.10 45.03 -19.25
N ILE A 66 5.21 44.41 -18.86
CA ILE A 66 6.57 44.89 -19.16
C ILE A 66 6.96 44.37 -20.55
N ILE A 67 7.33 45.27 -21.47
CA ILE A 67 7.88 44.91 -22.79
C ILE A 67 9.41 44.94 -22.67
N ALA A 68 10.07 43.80 -22.91
CA ALA A 68 11.52 43.73 -23.03
C ALA A 68 11.92 43.74 -24.52
N ILE A 69 12.74 44.72 -24.92
CA ILE A 69 13.39 44.77 -26.24
C ILE A 69 14.88 44.48 -25.99
N ILE A 70 15.42 43.42 -26.60
CA ILE A 70 16.87 43.15 -26.60
C ILE A 70 17.36 43.16 -28.04
N LEU A 71 18.29 44.08 -28.30
CA LEU A 71 18.96 44.33 -29.58
C LEU A 71 20.01 43.23 -29.84
N VAL A 72 20.01 42.62 -31.02
CA VAL A 72 21.06 41.66 -31.43
C VAL A 72 22.07 42.39 -32.29
N SER A 73 23.30 42.56 -31.81
CA SER A 73 24.44 42.97 -32.63
C SER A 73 25.11 41.74 -33.25
N LEU A 74 25.23 41.73 -34.58
CA LEU A 74 25.98 40.74 -35.35
C LEU A 74 27.47 41.13 -35.30
N ALA A 75 28.29 40.31 -34.65
CA ALA A 75 29.75 40.41 -34.78
C ALA A 75 30.21 39.35 -35.79
N ALA A 76 30.76 39.82 -36.92
CA ALA A 76 31.62 39.06 -37.82
C ALA A 76 32.95 39.81 -37.93
#